data_AF-A0A3N9V722-F1
#
_entry.id   AF-A0A3N9V722-F1
#
_cell.length_a   1.000
_cell.length_b   1.000
_cell.length_c   1.000
_cell.angle_alpha   90.00
_cell.angle_beta   90.00
_cell.angle_gamma   90.00
#
_symmetry.space_group_name_H-M   'P 1'
#
loop_
_entity.id
_entity.type
_entity.pdbx_description
1 polymer ?
#
loop_
_entity_poly.entity_id
_entity_poly.type
_entity_poly.pdbx_seq_one_letter_code
_entity_poly.pdbx_strand_id
1 'polypeptide(L)'
;MSLALVFLLVLIVGFVGAALYVIAAYNRLVTLRNHFKNAFAQIDVQLKRRYDLIPNLVETARAYIKHERETLEAVTAARNQAAGAVKQASADPGNAQAMALLSGAETALTGALGRLFAVVEAYPDLKANQNMMQLSEELTSTENRVAFARQAFNDAVMTYNTACEVFPATLIAGTFRFTAASLLEAETSERTAPHVTFN
;
A
#
# COMPACT_ATOMS: atom_id res chain seq x y z
N MET A 1 5.85 -58.60 19.00
CA MET A 1 6.48 -57.57 18.15
C MET A 1 7.83 -57.23 18.76
N SER A 2 8.94 -57.33 18.01
CA SER A 2 10.26 -57.03 18.60
C SER A 2 10.36 -55.54 18.95
N LEU A 3 11.10 -55.21 20.01
CA LEU A 3 11.34 -53.82 20.44
C LEU A 3 11.85 -52.95 19.28
N ALA A 4 12.67 -53.53 18.40
CA ALA A 4 13.19 -52.90 17.18
C ALA A 4 12.08 -52.52 16.18
N LEU A 5 11.06 -53.37 16.01
CA LEU A 5 9.96 -53.09 15.09
C LEU A 5 9.06 -51.96 15.62
N VAL A 6 8.84 -51.93 16.94
CA VAL A 6 8.11 -50.82 17.60
C VAL A 6 8.87 -49.51 17.42
N PHE A 7 10.18 -49.51 17.65
CA PHE A 7 11.02 -48.32 17.49
C PHE A 7 11.02 -47.79 16.05
N LEU A 8 11.14 -48.68 15.05
CA LEU A 8 11.07 -48.31 13.63
C LEU A 8 9.72 -47.67 13.27
N LEU A 9 8.62 -48.23 13.78
CA LEU A 9 7.28 -47.71 13.53
C LEU A 9 7.12 -46.29 14.11
N VAL A 10 7.62 -46.04 15.33
CA VAL A 10 7.62 -44.71 15.95
C VAL A 10 8.40 -43.69 15.10
N LEU A 11 9.57 -44.07 14.57
CA LEU A 11 10.35 -43.19 13.69
C LEU A 11 9.61 -42.88 12.39
N ILE A 12 8.98 -43.87 11.76
CA ILE A 12 8.21 -43.69 10.53
C ILE A 12 7.02 -42.75 10.78
N VAL A 13 6.26 -42.97 11.86
CA VAL A 13 5.13 -42.11 12.21
C VAL A 13 5.59 -40.68 12.49
N GLY A 14 6.69 -40.50 13.24
CA GLY A 14 7.28 -39.20 13.48
C GLY A 14 7.72 -38.49 12.19
N PHE A 15 8.37 -39.22 11.28
CA PHE A 15 8.79 -38.69 9.98
C PHE A 15 7.60 -38.27 9.11
N VAL A 16 6.56 -39.11 9.01
CA VAL A 16 5.33 -38.80 8.27
C VAL A 16 4.64 -37.57 8.87
N GLY A 17 4.56 -37.48 10.20
CA GLY A 17 4.00 -36.31 10.88
C GLY A 17 4.77 -35.03 10.58
N ALA A 18 6.10 -35.08 10.62
CA ALA A 18 6.95 -33.93 10.27
C ALA A 18 6.78 -33.53 8.80
N ALA A 19 6.73 -34.49 7.87
CA ALA A 19 6.51 -34.23 6.45
C ALA A 19 5.14 -33.56 6.19
N LEU A 20 4.08 -34.05 6.81
CA LEU A 20 2.74 -33.45 6.72
C LEU A 20 2.72 -32.02 7.27
N TYR A 21 3.41 -31.78 8.38
CA TYR A 21 3.54 -30.43 8.94
C TYR A 21 4.24 -29.47 7.98
N VAL A 22 5.36 -29.89 7.37
CA VAL A 22 6.11 -29.06 6.42
C VAL A 22 5.23 -28.67 5.22
N ILE A 23 4.48 -29.63 4.67
CA ILE A 23 3.53 -29.38 3.57
C ILE A 23 2.46 -28.37 3.99
N ALA A 24 1.86 -28.55 5.17
CA ALA A 24 0.81 -27.67 5.67
C ALA A 24 1.33 -26.24 5.92
N ALA A 25 2.48 -26.09 6.56
CA ALA A 25 3.09 -24.79 6.85
C ALA A 25 3.53 -24.08 5.57
N TYR A 26 4.15 -24.79 4.61
CA TYR A 26 4.49 -24.22 3.31
C TYR A 26 3.26 -23.67 2.58
N ASN A 27 2.19 -24.47 2.48
CA ASN A 27 0.95 -24.06 1.83
C ASN A 27 0.30 -22.87 2.56
N ARG A 28 0.33 -22.84 3.90
CA ARG A 28 -0.14 -21.70 4.67
C ARG A 28 0.64 -20.43 4.34
N LEU A 29 1.97 -20.48 4.30
CA LEU A 29 2.81 -19.32 3.97
C LEU A 29 2.56 -18.82 2.53
N VAL A 30 2.40 -19.74 1.56
CA VAL A 30 2.03 -19.37 0.19
C VAL A 30 0.67 -18.67 0.14
N THR A 31 -0.33 -19.20 0.86
CA THR A 31 -1.67 -18.60 0.93
C THR A 31 -1.62 -17.19 1.52
N LEU A 32 -0.93 -17.01 2.65
CA LEU A 32 -0.76 -15.70 3.30
C LEU A 32 -0.02 -14.72 2.39
N ARG A 33 0.99 -15.19 1.66
CA ARG A 33 1.70 -14.38 0.67
C ARG A 33 0.76 -13.88 -0.42
N ASN A 34 -0.03 -14.77 -1.02
CA ASN A 34 -1.00 -14.39 -2.04
C ASN A 34 -2.08 -13.46 -1.48
N HIS A 35 -2.43 -13.60 -0.20
CA HIS A 35 -3.40 -12.73 0.47
C HIS A 35 -2.96 -11.27 0.51
N PHE A 36 -1.73 -10.98 0.94
CA PHE A 36 -1.25 -9.60 0.94
C PHE A 36 -1.06 -9.07 -0.50
N LYS A 37 -0.63 -9.92 -1.45
CA LYS A 37 -0.53 -9.51 -2.87
C LYS A 37 -1.88 -9.09 -3.43
N ASN A 38 -2.93 -9.85 -3.11
CA ASN A 38 -4.29 -9.50 -3.50
C ASN A 38 -4.79 -8.23 -2.80
N ALA A 39 -4.48 -8.05 -1.51
CA ALA A 39 -4.81 -6.81 -0.80
C ALA A 39 -4.13 -5.59 -1.44
N PHE A 40 -2.86 -5.71 -1.87
CA PHE A 40 -2.17 -4.66 -2.61
C PHE A 40 -2.83 -4.36 -3.96
N ALA A 41 -3.31 -5.38 -4.68
CA ALA A 41 -4.01 -5.17 -5.94
C ALA A 41 -5.26 -4.27 -5.79
N GLN A 42 -5.93 -4.29 -4.62
CA GLN A 42 -7.02 -3.37 -4.33
C GLN A 42 -6.54 -1.92 -4.18
N ILE A 43 -5.36 -1.71 -3.58
CA ILE A 43 -4.73 -0.39 -3.49
C ILE A 43 -4.38 0.11 -4.89
N ASP A 44 -3.73 -0.72 -5.72
CA ASP A 44 -3.31 -0.38 -7.08
C ASP A 44 -4.50 0.13 -7.93
N VAL A 45 -5.65 -0.53 -7.85
CA VAL A 45 -6.86 -0.09 -8.56
C VAL A 45 -7.30 1.31 -8.13
N GLN A 46 -7.33 1.61 -6.82
CA GLN A 46 -7.74 2.93 -6.34
C GLN A 46 -6.72 4.01 -6.68
N LEU A 47 -5.42 3.70 -6.59
CA LEU A 47 -4.34 4.61 -6.95
C LEU A 47 -4.39 4.97 -8.44
N LYS A 48 -4.54 3.97 -9.32
CA LYS A 48 -4.70 4.21 -10.77
C LYS A 48 -5.90 5.11 -11.06
N ARG A 49 -7.06 4.83 -10.45
CA ARG A 49 -8.23 5.70 -10.59
C ARG A 49 -7.91 7.15 -10.18
N ARG A 50 -7.23 7.34 -9.03
CA ARG A 50 -6.81 8.66 -8.57
C ARG A 50 -5.93 9.36 -9.60
N TYR A 51 -4.94 8.66 -10.14
CA TYR A 51 -4.03 9.22 -11.15
C TYR A 51 -4.71 9.54 -12.49
N ASP A 52 -5.77 8.82 -12.84
CA ASP A 52 -6.52 9.04 -14.08
C ASP A 52 -7.46 10.24 -14.00
N LEU A 53 -7.87 10.64 -12.78
CA LEU A 53 -8.67 11.84 -12.55
C LEU A 53 -7.84 13.14 -12.62
N ILE A 54 -6.56 13.08 -12.27
CA ILE A 54 -5.69 14.27 -12.14
C ILE A 54 -5.50 15.06 -13.44
N PRO A 55 -5.34 14.44 -14.62
CA PRO A 55 -5.27 15.19 -15.88
C PRO A 55 -6.51 16.07 -16.10
N ASN A 56 -7.71 15.53 -15.85
CA ASN A 56 -8.96 16.29 -15.98
C ASN A 56 -9.05 17.42 -14.93
N LEU A 57 -8.55 17.18 -13.71
CA LEU A 57 -8.46 18.21 -12.68
C LEU A 57 -7.54 19.37 -13.12
N VAL A 58 -6.35 19.04 -13.63
CA VAL A 58 -5.35 20.01 -14.09
C VAL A 58 -5.88 20.82 -15.26
N GLU A 59 -6.53 20.20 -16.24
CA GLU A 59 -7.10 20.90 -17.39
C GLU A 59 -8.28 21.79 -16.99
N THR A 60 -9.12 21.35 -16.04
CA THR A 60 -10.20 22.19 -15.47
C THR A 60 -9.60 23.42 -14.77
N ALA A 61 -8.55 23.23 -13.97
CA ALA A 61 -7.87 24.34 -13.29
C ALA A 61 -7.20 25.31 -14.28
N ARG A 62 -6.57 24.78 -15.33
CA ARG A 62 -5.87 25.57 -16.37
C ARG A 62 -6.79 26.58 -17.05
N ALA A 63 -8.07 26.26 -17.22
CA ALA A 63 -9.04 27.16 -17.87
C ALA A 63 -9.29 28.45 -17.08
N TYR A 64 -9.07 28.44 -15.76
CA TYR A 64 -9.37 29.56 -14.87
C TYR A 64 -8.10 30.25 -14.35
N ILE A 65 -7.01 29.49 -14.20
CA ILE A 65 -5.80 29.98 -13.55
C ILE A 65 -4.67 30.19 -14.56
N LYS A 66 -4.40 31.45 -14.90
CA LYS A 66 -3.42 31.82 -15.94
C LYS A 66 -1.99 31.98 -15.43
N HIS A 67 -1.79 32.21 -14.13
CA HIS A 67 -0.49 32.54 -13.55
C HIS A 67 0.12 31.41 -12.69
N GLU A 68 -0.60 30.31 -12.45
CA GLU A 68 -0.17 29.20 -11.57
C GLU A 68 0.40 28.01 -12.36
N ARG A 69 1.16 28.30 -13.42
CA ARG A 69 1.70 27.25 -14.30
C ARG A 69 2.59 26.27 -13.53
N GLU A 70 3.44 26.79 -12.64
CA GLU A 70 4.35 26.00 -11.80
C GLU A 70 3.58 25.01 -10.91
N THR A 71 2.46 25.45 -10.32
CA THR A 71 1.59 24.58 -9.51
C THR A 71 1.01 23.43 -10.33
N LEU A 72 0.49 23.71 -11.53
CA LEU A 72 -0.08 22.67 -12.42
C LEU A 72 0.99 21.70 -12.95
N GLU A 73 2.18 22.21 -13.26
CA GLU A 73 3.33 21.39 -13.66
C GLU A 73 3.79 20.47 -12.52
N ALA A 74 3.86 20.99 -11.29
CA ALA A 74 4.22 20.22 -10.11
C ALA A 74 3.24 19.06 -9.85
N VAL A 75 1.93 19.30 -9.99
CA VAL A 75 0.91 18.24 -9.86
C VAL A 75 1.07 17.17 -10.94
N THR A 76 1.31 17.58 -12.19
CA THR A 76 1.50 16.66 -13.31
C THR A 76 2.76 15.81 -13.12
N ALA A 77 3.86 16.42 -12.69
CA ALA A 77 5.12 15.73 -12.41
C ALA A 77 4.97 14.72 -11.26
N ALA A 78 4.36 15.14 -10.14
CA ALA A 78 4.13 14.27 -9.00
C ALA A 78 3.21 13.09 -9.36
N ARG A 79 2.17 13.31 -10.18
CA ARG A 79 1.29 12.25 -10.69
C ARG A 79 2.06 11.22 -11.50
N ASN A 80 2.95 11.67 -12.38
CA ASN A 80 3.76 10.77 -13.21
C ASN A 80 4.75 9.95 -12.37
N GLN A 81 5.36 10.57 -11.36
CA GLN A 81 6.21 9.87 -10.40
C GLN A 81 5.43 8.79 -9.64
N ALA A 82 4.25 9.14 -9.10
CA ALA A 82 3.40 8.21 -8.37
C ALA A 82 2.90 7.05 -9.25
N ALA A 83 2.46 7.34 -10.47
CA ALA A 83 2.06 6.33 -11.44
C ALA A 83 3.22 5.38 -11.84
N GLY A 84 4.44 5.89 -11.90
CA GLY A 84 5.65 5.08 -12.10
C GLY A 84 5.95 4.19 -10.90
N ALA A 85 5.87 4.75 -9.69
CA ALA A 85 6.16 4.04 -8.45
C ALA A 85 5.15 2.91 -8.17
N VAL A 86 3.85 3.14 -8.40
CA VAL A 86 2.83 2.09 -8.22
C VAL A 86 3.08 0.92 -9.14
N LYS A 87 3.55 1.15 -10.38
CA LYS A 87 3.85 0.07 -11.32
C LYS A 87 4.98 -0.83 -10.80
N GLN A 88 5.99 -0.27 -10.15
CA GLN A 88 7.07 -1.04 -9.52
C GLN A 88 6.57 -1.81 -8.30
N ALA A 89 5.78 -1.15 -7.47
CA ALA A 89 5.15 -1.73 -6.29
C ALA A 89 4.19 -2.89 -6.63
N SER A 90 3.41 -2.78 -7.72
CA SER A 90 2.53 -3.85 -8.19
C SER A 90 3.27 -5.07 -8.71
N ALA A 91 4.51 -4.91 -9.19
CA ALA A 91 5.31 -6.03 -9.69
C ALA A 91 5.83 -6.91 -8.54
N ASP A 92 6.20 -6.29 -7.41
CA ASP A 92 6.63 -7.00 -6.20
C ASP A 92 6.11 -6.31 -4.93
N PRO A 93 4.80 -6.48 -4.63
CA PRO A 93 4.22 -5.90 -3.41
C PRO A 93 4.83 -6.64 -2.21
N GLY A 94 5.39 -5.89 -1.27
CA GLY A 94 6.21 -6.42 -0.17
C GLY A 94 7.71 -6.18 -0.34
N ASN A 95 8.18 -5.74 -1.51
CA ASN A 95 9.54 -5.24 -1.67
C ASN A 95 9.72 -3.90 -0.95
N ALA A 96 10.68 -3.82 -0.02
CA ALA A 96 10.91 -2.62 0.78
C ALA A 96 11.23 -1.37 -0.07
N GLN A 97 12.08 -1.51 -1.09
CA GLN A 97 12.44 -0.39 -1.95
C GLN A 97 11.24 0.10 -2.78
N ALA A 98 10.44 -0.82 -3.31
CA ALA A 98 9.26 -0.46 -4.10
C ALA A 98 8.17 0.20 -3.23
N MET A 99 7.95 -0.30 -2.00
CA MET A 99 7.00 0.32 -1.06
C MET A 99 7.47 1.71 -0.62
N ALA A 100 8.77 1.88 -0.34
CA ALA A 100 9.34 3.18 0.02
C ALA A 100 9.23 4.20 -1.13
N LEU A 101 9.54 3.78 -2.35
CA LEU A 101 9.37 4.63 -3.54
C LEU A 101 7.92 5.04 -3.74
N LEU A 102 6.98 4.09 -3.60
CA LEU A 102 5.55 4.37 -3.68
C LEU A 102 5.11 5.37 -2.60
N SER A 103 5.45 5.12 -1.35
CA SER A 103 5.12 6.01 -0.23
C SER A 103 5.64 7.44 -0.47
N GLY A 104 6.91 7.60 -0.83
CA GLY A 104 7.49 8.91 -1.12
C GLY A 104 6.85 9.62 -2.32
N ALA A 105 6.49 8.89 -3.38
CA ALA A 105 5.81 9.48 -4.54
C ALA A 105 4.36 9.89 -4.22
N GLU A 106 3.67 9.10 -3.40
CA GLU A 106 2.32 9.40 -2.90
C GLU A 106 2.31 10.64 -2.00
N THR A 107 3.29 10.77 -1.11
CA THR A 107 3.54 11.99 -0.32
C THR A 107 3.71 13.21 -1.20
N ALA A 108 4.59 13.13 -2.19
CA ALA A 108 4.86 14.24 -3.11
C ALA A 108 3.59 14.66 -3.86
N LEU A 109 2.77 13.69 -4.30
CA LEU A 109 1.51 13.94 -4.97
C LEU A 109 0.47 14.58 -4.05
N THR A 110 0.29 14.06 -2.84
CA THR A 110 -0.61 14.64 -1.84
C THR A 110 -0.22 16.09 -1.52
N GLY A 111 1.07 16.37 -1.36
CA GLY A 111 1.57 17.74 -1.16
C GLY A 111 1.31 18.65 -2.36
N ALA A 112 1.48 18.16 -3.59
CA ALA A 112 1.20 18.94 -4.80
C ALA A 112 -0.30 19.24 -4.95
N LEU A 113 -1.17 18.25 -4.71
CA LEU A 113 -2.63 18.43 -4.71
C LEU A 113 -3.08 19.40 -3.61
N GLY A 114 -2.48 19.33 -2.42
CA GLY A 114 -2.75 20.28 -1.33
C GLY A 114 -2.45 21.72 -1.73
N ARG A 115 -1.32 21.98 -2.41
CA ARG A 115 -1.00 23.30 -2.96
C ARG A 115 -1.99 23.74 -4.04
N LEU A 116 -2.38 22.83 -4.94
CA LEU A 116 -3.39 23.14 -5.96
C LEU A 116 -4.73 23.53 -5.33
N PHE A 117 -5.20 22.81 -4.30
CA PHE A 117 -6.44 23.16 -3.64
C PHE A 117 -6.36 24.49 -2.87
N ALA A 118 -5.21 24.81 -2.26
CA ALA A 118 -5.00 26.13 -1.69
C ALA A 118 -5.06 27.26 -2.75
N VAL A 119 -4.56 26.98 -3.96
CA VAL A 119 -4.73 27.89 -5.10
C VAL A 119 -6.20 27.99 -5.50
N VAL A 120 -6.93 26.88 -5.62
CA VAL A 120 -8.37 26.89 -5.97
C VAL A 120 -9.18 27.78 -5.03
N GLU A 121 -8.86 27.82 -3.74
CA GLU A 121 -9.50 28.70 -2.76
C GLU A 121 -9.36 30.20 -3.09
N ALA A 122 -8.29 30.60 -3.77
CA ALA A 122 -8.07 31.98 -4.21
C ALA A 122 -8.83 32.35 -5.50
N TYR A 123 -9.46 31.39 -6.18
CA TYR A 123 -10.19 31.60 -7.45
C TYR A 123 -11.66 31.16 -7.31
N PRO A 124 -12.57 32.07 -6.89
CA PRO A 124 -13.97 31.75 -6.62
C PRO A 124 -14.72 31.08 -7.78
N ASP A 125 -14.48 31.53 -9.02
CA ASP A 125 -15.12 30.97 -10.21
C ASP A 125 -14.70 29.52 -10.47
N LEU A 126 -13.43 29.19 -10.22
CA LEU A 126 -12.93 27.82 -10.32
C LEU A 126 -13.47 26.96 -9.18
N LYS A 127 -13.51 27.49 -7.96
CA LYS A 127 -14.07 26.81 -6.80
C LYS A 127 -15.56 26.48 -6.99
N ALA A 128 -16.31 27.38 -7.62
CA ALA A 128 -17.73 27.19 -7.94
C ALA A 128 -17.97 26.34 -9.20
N ASN A 129 -16.91 25.96 -9.93
CA ASN A 129 -17.05 25.14 -11.11
C ASN A 129 -17.47 23.71 -10.75
N GLN A 130 -18.60 23.25 -11.32
CA GLN A 130 -19.16 21.93 -10.99
C GLN A 130 -18.21 20.78 -11.30
N ASN A 131 -17.44 20.84 -12.39
CA ASN A 131 -16.48 19.78 -12.73
C ASN A 131 -15.33 19.75 -11.72
N MET A 132 -14.83 20.91 -11.30
CA MET A 132 -13.80 21.02 -10.26
C MET A 132 -14.28 20.41 -8.94
N MET A 133 -15.50 20.75 -8.51
CA MET A 133 -16.11 20.18 -7.30
C MET A 133 -16.25 18.66 -7.38
N GLN A 134 -16.76 18.13 -8.50
CA GLN A 134 -16.94 16.69 -8.70
C GLN A 134 -15.61 15.94 -8.69
N LEU A 135 -14.59 16.44 -9.40
CA LEU A 135 -13.26 15.82 -9.45
C LEU A 135 -12.59 15.85 -8.07
N SER A 136 -12.73 16.94 -7.33
CA SER A 136 -12.18 17.07 -5.97
C SER A 136 -12.83 16.09 -4.99
N GLU A 137 -14.14 15.91 -5.09
CA GLU A 137 -14.89 14.93 -4.29
C GLU A 137 -14.48 13.49 -4.66
N GLU A 138 -14.35 13.17 -5.94
CA GLU A 138 -13.88 11.84 -6.38
C GLU A 138 -12.45 11.55 -5.92
N LEU A 139 -11.55 12.53 -5.96
CA LEU A 139 -10.18 12.41 -5.44
C LEU A 139 -10.17 12.18 -3.94
N THR A 140 -11.00 12.90 -3.19
CA THR A 140 -11.14 12.73 -1.73
C THR A 140 -11.71 11.35 -1.40
N SER A 141 -12.75 10.92 -2.12
CA SER A 141 -13.36 9.60 -1.96
C SER A 141 -12.39 8.47 -2.28
N THR A 142 -11.58 8.62 -3.34
CA THR A 142 -10.55 7.63 -3.69
C THR A 142 -9.44 7.59 -2.65
N GLU A 143 -9.00 8.73 -2.10
CA GLU A 143 -8.01 8.74 -1.02
C GLU A 143 -8.51 8.01 0.24
N ASN A 144 -9.77 8.22 0.62
CA ASN A 144 -10.36 7.49 1.74
C ASN A 144 -10.38 5.96 1.51
N ARG A 145 -10.67 5.53 0.28
CA ARG A 145 -10.61 4.11 -0.09
C ARG A 145 -9.18 3.57 -0.10
N VAL A 146 -8.20 4.36 -0.56
CA VAL A 146 -6.78 4.01 -0.50
C VAL A 146 -6.34 3.82 0.94
N ALA A 147 -6.73 4.73 1.86
CA ALA A 147 -6.39 4.62 3.27
C ALA A 147 -6.95 3.33 3.90
N PHE A 148 -8.21 2.99 3.63
CA PHE A 148 -8.81 1.74 4.10
C PHE A 148 -8.15 0.50 3.49
N ALA A 149 -7.88 0.50 2.18
CA ALA A 149 -7.20 -0.61 1.51
C ALA A 149 -5.76 -0.80 2.00
N ARG A 150 -5.06 0.30 2.34
CA ARG A 150 -3.73 0.28 2.97
C ARG A 150 -3.75 -0.42 4.31
N GLN A 151 -4.74 -0.15 5.15
CA GLN A 151 -4.91 -0.85 6.43
C GLN A 151 -5.05 -2.36 6.19
N ALA A 152 -5.96 -2.79 5.31
CA ALA A 152 -6.17 -4.20 5.01
C ALA A 152 -4.92 -4.89 4.44
N PHE A 153 -4.13 -4.20 3.61
CA PHE A 153 -2.85 -4.70 3.12
C PHE A 153 -1.84 -4.86 4.25
N ASN A 154 -1.68 -3.85 5.10
CA ASN A 154 -0.75 -3.87 6.22
C ASN A 154 -1.11 -4.98 7.22
N ASP A 155 -2.39 -5.19 7.50
CA ASP A 155 -2.86 -6.30 8.35
C ASP A 155 -2.53 -7.68 7.74
N ALA A 156 -2.69 -7.82 6.41
CA ALA A 156 -2.32 -9.04 5.70
C ALA A 156 -0.81 -9.29 5.69
N VAL A 157 0.00 -8.25 5.51
CA VAL A 157 1.47 -8.30 5.61
C VAL A 157 1.90 -8.70 7.03
N MET A 158 1.31 -8.08 8.06
CA MET A 158 1.60 -8.41 9.46
C MET A 158 1.26 -9.88 9.77
N THR A 159 0.12 -10.36 9.28
CA THR A 159 -0.28 -11.77 9.44
C THR A 159 0.71 -12.72 8.78
N TYR A 160 1.18 -12.38 7.56
CA TYR A 160 2.19 -13.15 6.84
C TYR A 160 3.55 -13.13 7.54
N ASN A 161 4.04 -11.96 7.95
CA ASN A 161 5.33 -11.80 8.63
C ASN A 161 5.34 -12.57 9.97
N THR A 162 4.28 -12.43 10.76
CA THR A 162 4.11 -13.18 12.02
C THR A 162 4.16 -14.69 11.75
N ALA A 163 3.49 -15.18 10.71
CA ALA A 163 3.52 -16.60 10.36
C ALA A 163 4.93 -17.09 9.92
N CYS A 164 5.76 -16.21 9.35
CA CYS A 164 7.16 -16.51 9.02
C CYS A 164 8.06 -16.54 10.27
N GLU A 165 7.70 -15.84 11.34
CA GLU A 165 8.51 -15.73 12.56
C GLU A 165 8.16 -16.76 13.63
N VAL A 166 6.93 -17.29 13.63
CA VAL A 166 6.47 -18.25 14.64
C VAL A 166 7.13 -19.62 14.46
N PHE A 167 7.62 -20.20 15.56
CA PHE A 167 8.13 -21.58 15.60
C PHE A 167 6.97 -22.61 15.58
N PRO A 168 7.07 -23.73 14.83
CA PRO A 168 8.22 -24.17 14.02
C PRO A 168 8.25 -23.66 12.57
N ALA A 169 7.29 -22.85 12.13
CA ALA A 169 7.19 -22.36 10.76
C ALA A 169 8.40 -21.53 10.30
N THR A 170 9.10 -20.85 11.21
CA THR A 170 10.33 -20.07 10.92
C THR A 170 11.45 -20.88 10.25
N LEU A 171 11.59 -22.17 10.58
CA LEU A 171 12.59 -23.05 9.95
C LEU A 171 12.26 -23.28 8.47
N ILE A 172 10.98 -23.41 8.16
CA ILE A 172 10.44 -23.59 6.81
C ILE A 172 10.57 -22.27 6.06
N ALA A 173 10.22 -21.15 6.70
CA ALA A 173 10.33 -19.82 6.11
C ALA A 173 11.78 -19.53 5.65
N GLY A 174 12.77 -19.77 6.51
CA GLY A 174 14.19 -19.61 6.18
C GLY A 174 14.65 -20.55 5.05
N THR A 175 14.29 -21.83 5.12
CA THR A 175 14.72 -22.83 4.13
C THR A 175 14.14 -22.56 2.73
N PHE A 176 12.87 -22.13 2.65
CA PHE A 176 12.16 -21.89 1.39
C PHE A 176 12.12 -20.41 0.98
N ARG A 177 12.89 -19.54 1.65
CA ARG A 177 13.02 -18.10 1.34
C ARG A 177 11.70 -17.32 1.39
N PHE A 178 10.84 -17.63 2.36
CA PHE A 178 9.75 -16.73 2.72
C PHE A 178 10.33 -15.56 3.52
N THR A 179 10.61 -14.45 2.84
CA THR A 179 11.13 -13.23 3.44
C THR A 179 10.00 -12.37 3.98
N ALA A 180 10.27 -11.57 5.00
CA ALA A 180 9.35 -10.55 5.49
C ALA A 180 8.96 -9.58 4.36
N ALA A 181 7.68 -9.26 4.27
CA ALA A 181 7.15 -8.26 3.36
C ALA A 181 7.13 -6.88 4.05
N SER A 182 7.46 -5.85 3.28
CA SER A 182 7.37 -4.46 3.73
C SER A 182 5.92 -3.99 3.76
N LEU A 183 5.58 -3.23 4.79
CA LEU A 183 4.33 -2.50 4.90
C LEU A 183 4.32 -1.32 3.92
N LEU A 184 3.12 -0.82 3.63
CA LEU A 184 2.92 0.48 3.00
C LEU A 184 2.55 1.46 4.11
N GLU A 185 3.55 2.17 4.63
CA GLU A 185 3.34 3.13 5.71
C GLU A 185 2.60 4.37 5.18
N ALA A 186 1.56 4.77 5.92
CA ALA A 186 1.04 6.12 5.80
C ALA A 186 2.02 7.06 6.51
N GLU A 187 2.14 8.30 6.05
CA GLU A 187 2.84 9.31 6.83
C GLU A 187 2.28 9.31 8.26
N THR A 188 3.10 8.90 9.22
CA THR A 188 3.06 9.53 10.53
C THR A 188 3.49 10.97 10.30
N SER A 189 2.58 11.81 9.81
CA SER A 189 2.53 13.16 10.35
C SER A 189 2.46 12.91 11.84
N GLU A 190 3.59 13.09 12.54
CA GLU A 190 3.58 13.34 13.97
C GLU A 190 2.48 14.38 14.15
N ARG A 191 1.30 13.93 14.58
CA ARG A 191 0.21 14.82 14.94
C ARG A 191 0.71 15.47 16.21
N THR A 192 1.54 16.50 16.07
CA THR A 192 1.77 17.47 17.13
C THR A 192 0.38 18.04 17.38
N ALA A 193 -0.31 17.49 18.38
CA ALA A 193 -1.62 17.97 18.76
C ALA A 193 -1.48 19.50 18.95
N PRO A 194 -2.32 20.33 18.32
CA PRO A 194 -2.20 21.77 18.46
C PRO A 194 -2.31 22.12 19.94
N HIS A 195 -1.22 22.62 20.52
CA HIS A 195 -1.24 23.19 21.86
C HIS A 195 -2.03 24.49 21.82
N VAL A 196 -3.30 24.43 22.22
CA VAL A 196 -4.11 25.64 22.40
C VAL A 196 -3.68 26.31 23.70
N THR A 197 -2.87 27.35 23.60
CA THR A 197 -2.62 28.28 24.71
C THR A 197 -3.63 29.41 24.62
N PHE A 198 -4.49 29.53 25.63
CA PHE A 198 -5.33 30.72 25.82
C PHE A 198 -4.47 31.82 26.45
N ASN A 199 -4.44 33.00 25.82
CA ASN A 199 -3.94 34.24 26.41
C ASN A 199 -5.13 35.10 26.85
#